data_AF-A0A178FVT1-F1
#
_entry.id   AF-A0A178FVT1-F1
#
_cell.length_a   1.000
_cell.length_b   1.000
_cell.length_c   1.000
_cell.angle_alpha   90.00
_cell.angle_beta   90.00
_cell.angle_gamma   90.00
#
_symmetry.space_group_name_H-M   'P 1'
#
loop_
_entity.id
_entity.type
_entity.pdbx_description
1 polymer ?
#
loop_
_entity_poly.entity_id
_entity_poly.type
_entity_poly.pdbx_seq_one_letter_code
_entity_poly.pdbx_strand_id
1 'polypeptide(L)'
;MGVDIVLAQESYASLCIPPYKESLSCVLVQEYRNGEIDSKGTKRSKTYRRHTIEVRNWAGRSSLDIIGLVGIGRDFDSLRKPENDLSRSYGMIFTAPDVMTKALFMLGMLLGDTKWLAKVPTRRNKTIDTGRNNIRNAARQMIEERKAKMKDPNGEIGVDIISVAMQSGNFDNENLVDQLMTFLGAGHETTAAARQWAIYSLCKHPEVQTRLREEVRAYLPPINVGNPGTIDAAAVGNLQYLNAVCNEVIRFRPSIPNTVRVTLKDTTLMGKPIPKNTQIVISPELINHMPEFWGQMRANSTQIDS
;
A
#
# COMPACT_ATOMS: atom_id res chain seq x y z
N MET A 1 -27.32 10.05 -4.10
CA MET A 1 -26.91 9.97 -2.68
C MET A 1 -25.42 10.28 -2.60
N GLY A 2 -25.02 11.24 -1.77
CA GLY A 2 -23.60 11.54 -1.52
C GLY A 2 -23.11 10.74 -0.32
N VAL A 3 -21.94 10.13 -0.45
CA VAL A 3 -21.18 9.58 0.69
C VAL A 3 -20.02 10.53 0.90
N ASP A 4 -19.99 11.17 2.07
CA ASP A 4 -18.85 11.97 2.51
C ASP A 4 -17.94 11.12 3.38
N ILE A 5 -16.63 11.34 3.22
CA ILE A 5 -15.59 10.53 3.83
C ILE A 5 -15.04 11.38 4.99
N VAL A 6 -15.42 11.03 6.22
CA VAL A 6 -15.07 11.80 7.43
C VAL A 6 -14.29 10.91 8.39
N LEU A 7 -13.24 11.47 9.02
CA LEU A 7 -12.44 10.79 10.04
C LEU A 7 -13.26 10.58 11.32
N ALA A 8 -13.18 9.39 11.93
CA ALA A 8 -13.83 9.15 13.23
C ALA A 8 -12.93 9.43 14.44
N GLN A 9 -11.59 9.32 14.34
CA GLN A 9 -10.68 9.61 15.46
C GLN A 9 -9.22 9.72 15.00
N GLU A 10 -8.45 10.65 15.56
CA GLU A 10 -6.98 10.70 15.48
C GLU A 10 -6.42 10.23 16.83
N SER A 11 -5.40 9.38 16.82
CA SER A 11 -4.59 9.06 18.00
C SER A 11 -3.13 9.19 17.58
N TYR A 12 -2.47 10.21 18.12
CA TYR A 12 -1.04 10.50 17.90
C TYR A 12 -0.30 10.40 19.23
N ALA A 13 0.88 9.78 19.20
CA ALA A 13 1.92 9.86 20.20
C ALA A 13 3.23 10.24 19.47
N SER A 14 3.55 11.54 19.53
CA SER A 14 4.83 12.08 19.05
C SER A 14 6.00 11.38 19.75
N LEU A 15 6.82 10.67 18.98
CA LEU A 15 8.20 10.35 19.34
C LEU A 15 8.98 10.10 18.05
N CYS A 16 9.96 10.97 17.84
CA CYS A 16 10.93 10.91 16.77
C CYS A 16 11.53 9.49 16.65
N ILE A 17 11.58 9.01 15.40
CA ILE A 17 12.27 7.81 14.87
C ILE A 17 11.42 6.49 14.87
N PRO A 18 11.15 5.92 13.66
CA PRO A 18 10.23 4.79 13.42
C PRO A 18 10.73 3.44 14.00
N PRO A 19 9.91 2.36 14.02
CA PRO A 19 8.69 2.13 13.26
C PRO A 19 7.39 2.18 14.06
N TYR A 20 6.51 3.01 13.48
CA TYR A 20 5.07 3.01 13.49
C TYR A 20 4.44 1.79 14.18
N LYS A 21 4.11 1.98 15.44
CA LYS A 21 2.92 1.35 16.02
C LYS A 21 1.90 2.42 16.33
N GLU A 22 1.45 3.07 15.27
CA GLU A 22 0.21 3.83 15.24
C GLU A 22 -0.58 3.28 14.06
N SER A 23 -1.58 2.44 14.35
CA SER A 23 -2.62 2.22 13.37
C SER A 23 -3.43 3.50 13.32
N LEU A 24 -3.06 4.44 12.46
CA LEU A 24 -4.00 5.45 11.98
C LEU A 24 -5.07 4.68 11.20
N SER A 25 -6.05 4.14 11.93
CA SER A 25 -7.26 3.63 11.35
C SER A 25 -7.99 4.85 10.80
N CYS A 26 -7.81 5.12 9.51
CA CYS A 26 -8.72 6.01 8.81
C CYS A 26 -10.07 5.31 8.85
N VAL A 27 -10.89 5.72 9.80
CA VAL A 27 -12.23 5.21 9.97
C VAL A 27 -13.13 6.00 9.04
N LEU A 28 -13.69 5.33 8.03
CA LEU A 28 -14.78 5.92 7.25
C LEU A 28 -16.06 5.86 8.05
N VAL A 29 -16.72 7.01 8.17
CA VAL A 29 -18.09 7.11 8.66
C VAL A 29 -19.04 7.20 7.48
N GLN A 30 -19.87 6.18 7.29
CA GLN A 30 -20.96 6.24 6.31
C GLN A 30 -22.30 6.55 7.01
N GLU A 31 -22.92 7.66 6.63
CA GLU A 31 -24.27 8.03 7.08
C GLU A 31 -25.32 7.62 6.04
N TYR A 32 -26.27 6.77 6.45
CA TYR A 32 -27.42 6.38 5.62
C TYR A 32 -28.68 7.19 5.99
N ARG A 33 -29.42 7.66 4.98
CA ARG A 33 -30.80 8.15 5.15
C ARG A 33 -31.79 7.01 4.86
N ASN A 34 -32.35 6.40 5.89
CA ASN A 34 -33.59 5.62 5.73
C ASN A 34 -34.78 6.56 5.93
N GLY A 35 -35.61 6.71 4.90
CA GLY A 35 -36.91 7.35 5.01
C GLY A 35 -38.00 6.29 5.08
N GLU A 36 -38.55 6.05 6.27
CA GLU A 36 -39.85 5.39 6.41
C GLU A 36 -40.85 6.43 6.90
N ILE A 37 -41.94 6.61 6.16
CA ILE A 37 -43.07 7.45 6.53
C ILE A 37 -44.13 6.49 7.10
N ASP A 38 -44.55 6.67 8.35
CA ASP A 38 -45.70 5.95 8.88
C ASP A 38 -47.00 6.51 8.29
N SER A 39 -48.06 5.71 8.30
CA SER A 39 -49.39 6.09 7.79
C SER A 39 -50.09 7.19 8.60
N LYS A 40 -49.43 7.82 9.58
CA LYS A 40 -49.98 8.82 10.49
C LYS A 40 -49.23 10.16 10.48
N GLY A 41 -48.24 10.35 9.59
CA GLY A 41 -47.62 11.67 9.37
C GLY A 41 -46.72 12.16 10.50
N THR A 42 -46.29 11.29 11.41
CA THR A 42 -45.40 11.67 12.52
C THR A 42 -43.95 11.57 12.09
N LYS A 43 -43.19 12.68 12.13
CA LYS A 43 -41.75 12.70 11.84
C LYS A 43 -40.99 11.88 12.91
N ARG A 44 -40.62 10.64 12.61
CA ARG A 44 -39.63 9.89 13.41
C ARG A 44 -38.28 10.62 13.35
N SER A 45 -37.64 10.78 14.50
CA SER A 45 -36.24 11.21 14.61
C SER A 45 -35.37 10.34 13.70
N LYS A 46 -34.56 10.96 12.84
CA LYS A 46 -33.67 10.25 11.91
C LYS A 46 -32.56 9.56 12.69
N THR A 47 -32.66 8.24 12.87
CA THR A 47 -31.58 7.46 13.48
C THR A 47 -30.46 7.26 12.45
N TYR A 48 -29.37 8.03 12.57
CA TYR A 48 -28.17 7.83 11.77
C TYR A 48 -27.41 6.60 12.28
N ARG A 49 -27.31 5.53 11.46
CA ARG A 49 -26.40 4.42 11.77
C ARG A 49 -24.99 4.77 11.32
N ARG A 50 -24.13 5.10 12.28
CA ARG A 50 -22.71 5.38 12.05
C ARG A 50 -21.96 4.05 11.84
N HIS A 51 -21.56 3.74 10.62
CA HIS A 51 -20.69 2.60 10.33
C HIS A 51 -19.25 3.07 10.27
N THR A 52 -18.36 2.37 10.97
CA THR A 52 -16.92 2.64 11.06
C THR A 52 -16.17 1.57 10.28
N ILE A 53 -15.40 1.96 9.26
CA ILE A 53 -14.62 1.03 8.43
C ILE A 53 -13.14 1.38 8.51
N GLU A 54 -12.29 0.42 8.84
CA GLU A 54 -10.84 0.59 8.84
C GLU A 54 -10.29 0.43 7.42
N VAL A 55 -9.84 1.54 6.82
CA VAL A 55 -9.48 1.60 5.39
C VAL A 55 -8.29 0.73 5.02
N ARG A 56 -7.28 0.62 5.89
CA ARG A 56 -6.02 -0.05 5.58
C ARG A 56 -6.22 -1.53 5.25
N ASN A 57 -7.02 -2.26 6.03
CA ASN A 57 -7.29 -3.67 5.77
C ASN A 57 -7.98 -3.88 4.41
N TRP A 58 -8.93 -3.02 4.05
CA TRP A 58 -9.62 -3.10 2.77
C TRP A 58 -8.73 -2.68 1.59
N ALA A 59 -7.89 -1.67 1.79
CA ALA A 59 -6.90 -1.23 0.81
C ALA A 59 -5.85 -2.33 0.53
N GLY A 60 -5.42 -3.05 1.57
CA GLY A 60 -4.58 -4.24 1.46
C GLY A 60 -5.26 -5.30 0.61
N ARG A 61 -6.39 -5.84 1.07
CA ARG A 61 -7.14 -6.90 0.39
C ARG A 61 -7.39 -6.61 -1.09
N SER A 62 -7.93 -5.43 -1.40
CA SER A 62 -8.16 -5.04 -2.80
C SER A 62 -6.86 -4.95 -3.61
N SER A 63 -5.76 -4.47 -3.05
CA SER A 63 -4.48 -4.41 -3.77
C SER A 63 -3.87 -5.81 -3.96
N LEU A 64 -4.07 -6.74 -3.01
CA LEU A 64 -3.68 -8.14 -3.12
C LEU A 64 -4.44 -8.86 -4.25
N ASP A 65 -5.76 -8.67 -4.32
CA ASP A 65 -6.59 -9.28 -5.39
C ASP A 65 -6.19 -8.72 -6.77
N ILE A 66 -5.96 -7.40 -6.88
CA ILE A 66 -5.50 -6.77 -8.13
C ILE A 66 -4.15 -7.33 -8.59
N ILE A 67 -3.14 -7.40 -7.71
CA ILE A 67 -1.82 -7.91 -8.09
C ILE A 67 -1.84 -9.42 -8.32
N GLY A 68 -2.74 -10.18 -7.68
CA GLY A 68 -2.97 -11.58 -7.97
C GLY A 68 -3.46 -11.79 -9.40
N LEU A 69 -4.47 -11.01 -9.82
CA LEU A 69 -5.01 -11.07 -11.18
C LEU A 69 -3.99 -10.65 -12.23
N VAL A 70 -3.34 -9.49 -12.05
CA VAL A 70 -2.37 -8.96 -13.05
C VAL A 70 -1.06 -9.75 -13.04
N GLY A 71 -0.61 -10.21 -11.87
CA GLY A 71 0.66 -10.88 -11.69
C GLY A 71 0.67 -12.33 -12.15
N ILE A 72 -0.41 -13.08 -11.85
CA ILE A 72 -0.46 -14.53 -12.08
C ILE A 72 -1.84 -15.04 -12.50
N GLY A 73 -2.76 -14.16 -12.87
CA GLY A 73 -4.11 -14.54 -13.32
C GLY A 73 -4.96 -15.20 -12.23
N ARG A 74 -4.71 -14.89 -10.95
CA ARG A 74 -5.42 -15.50 -9.81
C ARG A 74 -6.13 -14.45 -8.97
N ASP A 75 -7.45 -14.59 -8.86
CA ASP A 75 -8.21 -13.88 -7.84
C ASP A 75 -8.02 -14.59 -6.48
N PHE A 76 -7.54 -13.86 -5.48
CA PHE A 76 -7.41 -14.39 -4.12
C PHE A 76 -8.72 -14.29 -3.31
N ASP A 77 -9.74 -13.64 -3.86
CA ASP A 77 -11.05 -13.40 -3.25
C ASP A 77 -10.92 -12.83 -1.83
N SER A 78 -9.86 -12.05 -1.56
CA SER A 78 -9.50 -11.62 -0.20
C SER A 78 -10.46 -10.56 0.35
N LEU A 79 -11.17 -9.86 -0.54
CA LEU A 79 -12.27 -8.97 -0.16
C LEU A 79 -13.45 -9.71 0.49
N ARG A 80 -13.76 -10.94 0.06
CA ARG A 80 -14.86 -11.75 0.63
C ARG A 80 -14.37 -12.75 1.67
N LYS A 81 -13.15 -13.26 1.49
CA LYS A 81 -12.50 -14.27 2.36
C LYS A 81 -11.26 -13.66 3.01
N PRO A 82 -11.45 -12.87 4.08
CA PRO A 82 -10.37 -12.11 4.71
C PRO A 82 -9.30 -12.97 5.40
N GLU A 83 -9.61 -14.22 5.71
CA GLU A 83 -8.69 -15.17 6.35
C GLU A 83 -8.02 -16.12 5.34
N ASN A 84 -7.44 -15.57 4.27
CA ASN A 84 -6.60 -16.40 3.41
C ASN A 84 -5.18 -16.54 4.01
N ASP A 85 -4.58 -17.72 3.82
CA ASP A 85 -3.25 -18.05 4.40
C ASP A 85 -2.15 -17.10 3.93
N LEU A 86 -2.31 -16.51 2.75
CA LEU A 86 -1.35 -15.60 2.14
C LEU A 86 -1.32 -14.25 2.87
N SER A 87 -2.48 -13.64 3.14
CA SER A 87 -2.61 -12.38 3.90
C SER A 87 -2.05 -12.52 5.31
N ARG A 88 -2.34 -13.64 5.99
CA ARG A 88 -1.76 -13.94 7.30
C ARG A 88 -0.23 -14.04 7.25
N SER A 89 0.32 -14.67 6.21
CA SER A 89 1.76 -14.80 6.02
C SER A 89 2.44 -13.46 5.71
N TYR A 90 1.79 -12.57 4.95
CA TYR A 90 2.27 -11.19 4.76
C TYR A 90 2.27 -10.40 6.07
N GLY A 91 1.23 -10.53 6.88
CA GLY A 91 1.17 -9.91 8.22
C GLY A 91 2.33 -10.33 9.13
N MET A 92 2.83 -11.57 8.99
CA MET A 92 4.00 -12.06 9.74
C MET A 92 5.30 -11.34 9.35
N ILE A 93 5.49 -11.06 8.06
CA ILE A 93 6.69 -10.39 7.53
C ILE A 93 6.71 -8.91 7.94
N PHE A 94 5.58 -8.23 7.86
CA PHE A 94 5.45 -6.80 8.17
C PHE A 94 5.10 -6.52 9.64
N THR A 95 5.33 -7.49 10.53
CA THR A 95 5.21 -7.24 11.97
C THR A 95 6.11 -6.07 12.37
N ALA A 96 5.64 -5.19 13.26
CA ALA A 96 6.48 -4.12 13.80
C ALA A 96 7.60 -4.72 14.69
N PRO A 97 8.86 -4.26 14.59
CA PRO A 97 9.92 -4.72 15.48
C PRO A 97 9.64 -4.29 16.92
N ASP A 98 9.86 -5.23 17.83
CA ASP A 98 9.83 -4.99 19.27
C ASP A 98 11.01 -4.07 19.69
N VAL A 99 10.92 -3.53 20.91
CA VAL A 99 11.92 -2.57 21.44
C VAL A 99 13.34 -3.14 21.40
N MET A 100 13.52 -4.43 21.70
CA MET A 100 14.82 -5.08 21.65
C MET A 100 15.32 -5.19 20.20
N THR A 101 14.47 -5.56 19.25
CA THR A 101 14.84 -5.54 17.82
C THR A 101 15.23 -4.13 17.35
N LYS A 102 14.52 -3.08 17.78
CA LYS A 102 14.88 -1.68 17.46
C LYS A 102 16.25 -1.33 18.05
N ALA A 103 16.51 -1.70 19.30
CA ALA A 103 17.80 -1.46 19.95
C ALA A 103 18.95 -2.19 19.22
N LEU A 104 18.74 -3.45 18.84
CA LEU A 104 19.71 -4.21 18.05
C LEU A 104 19.92 -3.60 16.65
N PHE A 105 18.86 -3.08 16.02
CA PHE A 105 18.95 -2.35 14.75
C PHE A 105 19.78 -1.07 14.87
N MET A 106 19.53 -0.27 15.90
CA MET A 106 20.33 0.94 16.19
C MET A 106 21.79 0.59 16.45
N LEU A 107 22.06 -0.49 17.17
CA LEU A 107 23.42 -1.00 17.38
C LEU A 107 24.07 -1.43 16.06
N GLY A 108 23.35 -2.18 15.22
CA GLY A 108 23.85 -2.59 13.90
C GLY A 108 24.13 -1.40 12.97
N MET A 109 23.32 -0.34 13.07
CA MET A 109 23.55 0.89 12.33
C MET A 109 24.82 1.62 12.79
N LEU A 110 25.08 1.66 14.11
CA LEU A 110 26.33 2.21 14.67
C LEU A 110 27.56 1.39 14.29
N LEU A 111 27.43 0.06 14.22
CA LEU A 111 28.51 -0.86 13.85
C LEU A 111 28.71 -1.00 12.33
N GLY A 112 27.91 -0.31 11.51
CA GLY A 112 28.04 -0.30 10.05
C GLY A 112 27.56 -1.57 9.32
N ASP A 113 27.12 -2.60 10.06
CA ASP A 113 26.54 -3.82 9.52
C ASP A 113 25.26 -4.18 10.27
N THR A 114 24.14 -4.22 9.55
CA THR A 114 22.83 -4.65 10.06
C THR A 114 22.46 -6.07 9.61
N LYS A 115 23.28 -6.71 8.75
CA LYS A 115 22.97 -8.01 8.16
C LYS A 115 23.00 -9.15 9.19
N TRP A 116 23.82 -9.02 10.22
CA TRP A 116 23.87 -10.00 11.31
C TRP A 116 22.55 -10.08 12.07
N LEU A 117 21.75 -9.01 12.10
CA LEU A 117 20.45 -8.98 12.79
C LEU A 117 19.48 -10.02 12.25
N ALA A 118 19.51 -10.26 10.94
CA ALA A 118 18.69 -11.29 10.31
C ALA A 118 19.09 -12.72 10.72
N LYS A 119 20.33 -12.91 11.20
CA LYS A 119 20.85 -14.22 11.62
C LYS A 119 20.59 -14.52 13.10
N VAL A 120 20.21 -13.52 13.90
CA VAL A 120 19.94 -13.71 15.33
C VAL A 120 18.63 -14.50 15.47
N PRO A 121 18.57 -15.58 16.27
CA PRO A 121 17.38 -16.41 16.40
C PRO A 121 16.30 -15.76 17.31
N THR A 122 15.90 -14.52 17.01
CA THR A 122 14.83 -13.82 17.73
C THR A 122 13.46 -14.42 17.38
N ARG A 123 12.47 -14.25 18.27
CA ARG A 123 11.08 -14.63 17.98
C ARG A 123 10.58 -13.98 16.68
N ARG A 124 10.93 -12.71 16.48
CA ARG A 124 10.63 -11.96 15.27
C ARG A 124 11.20 -12.61 14.01
N ASN A 125 12.49 -12.94 14.00
CA ASN A 125 13.12 -13.53 12.82
C ASN A 125 12.49 -14.88 12.49
N LYS A 126 12.19 -15.70 13.50
CA LYS A 126 11.44 -16.95 13.30
C LYS A 126 10.06 -16.71 12.68
N THR A 127 9.32 -15.70 13.14
CA THR A 127 8.01 -15.34 12.55
C THR A 127 8.15 -14.88 11.10
N ILE A 128 9.15 -14.06 10.80
CA ILE A 128 9.44 -13.59 9.44
C ILE A 128 9.83 -14.77 8.54
N ASP A 129 10.67 -15.68 9.00
CA ASP A 129 11.11 -16.87 8.26
C ASP A 129 9.93 -17.80 7.95
N THR A 130 9.05 -18.05 8.93
CA THR A 130 7.81 -18.81 8.70
C THR A 130 6.93 -18.14 7.64
N GLY A 131 6.68 -16.83 7.76
CA GLY A 131 5.90 -16.08 6.77
C GLY A 131 6.53 -16.14 5.37
N ARG A 132 7.85 -15.95 5.27
CA ARG A 132 8.61 -16.06 4.02
C ARG A 132 8.46 -17.45 3.39
N ASN A 133 8.59 -18.52 4.18
CA ASN A 133 8.48 -19.89 3.69
C ASN A 133 7.06 -20.19 3.19
N ASN A 134 6.04 -19.74 3.90
CA ASN A 134 4.65 -19.91 3.49
C ASN A 134 4.38 -19.22 2.14
N ILE A 135 4.81 -17.97 1.99
CA ILE A 135 4.64 -17.22 0.73
C ILE A 135 5.44 -17.88 -0.39
N ARG A 136 6.67 -18.34 -0.13
CA ARG A 136 7.49 -19.01 -1.14
C ARG A 136 6.84 -20.31 -1.61
N ASN A 137 6.30 -21.10 -0.70
CA ASN A 137 5.62 -22.36 -1.04
C ASN A 137 4.34 -22.10 -1.83
N ALA A 138 3.56 -21.09 -1.43
CA ALA A 138 2.39 -20.66 -2.18
C ALA A 138 2.77 -20.17 -3.59
N ALA A 139 3.83 -19.38 -3.71
CA ALA A 139 4.36 -18.93 -5.01
C ALA A 139 4.78 -20.11 -5.89
N ARG A 140 5.52 -21.08 -5.36
CA ARG A 140 5.88 -22.32 -6.08
C ARG A 140 4.65 -23.05 -6.60
N GLN A 141 3.64 -23.24 -5.75
CA GLN A 141 2.40 -23.89 -6.17
C GLN A 141 1.73 -23.15 -7.32
N MET A 142 1.64 -21.82 -7.25
CA MET A 142 1.03 -21.02 -8.32
C MET A 142 1.83 -21.08 -9.63
N ILE A 143 3.17 -21.09 -9.56
CA ILE A 143 4.03 -21.27 -10.73
C ILE A 143 3.78 -22.62 -11.41
N GLU A 144 3.69 -23.70 -10.64
CA GLU A 144 3.44 -25.04 -11.19
C GLU A 144 2.02 -25.17 -11.76
N GLU A 145 1.00 -24.64 -11.06
CA GLU A 145 -0.38 -24.54 -11.56
C GLU A 145 -0.43 -23.78 -12.89
N ARG A 146 0.33 -22.68 -13.00
CA ARG A 146 0.34 -21.86 -14.22
C ARG A 146 1.00 -22.59 -15.38
N LYS A 147 2.14 -23.25 -15.15
CA LYS A 147 2.80 -24.09 -16.18
C LYS A 147 1.91 -25.22 -16.65
N ALA A 148 1.18 -25.87 -15.75
CA ALA A 148 0.24 -26.93 -16.11
C ALA A 148 -0.84 -26.39 -17.06
N LYS A 149 -1.42 -25.22 -16.75
CA LYS A 149 -2.39 -24.55 -17.64
C LYS A 149 -1.79 -24.14 -18.99
N MET A 150 -0.54 -23.69 -19.02
CA MET A 150 0.11 -23.31 -20.28
C MET A 150 0.44 -24.49 -21.20
N LYS A 151 0.48 -25.72 -20.67
CA LYS A 151 0.66 -26.95 -21.46
C LYS A 151 -0.66 -27.49 -22.02
N ASP A 152 -1.80 -27.02 -21.52
CA ASP A 152 -3.12 -27.43 -22.01
C ASP A 152 -3.39 -26.74 -23.36
N PRO A 153 -3.54 -27.48 -24.47
CA PRO A 153 -3.84 -26.92 -25.79
C PRO A 153 -5.18 -26.15 -25.82
N ASN A 154 -6.09 -26.46 -24.91
CA ASN A 154 -7.39 -25.80 -24.77
C ASN A 154 -7.40 -24.76 -23.64
N GLY A 155 -6.27 -24.56 -22.95
CA GLY A 155 -6.16 -23.62 -21.85
C GLY A 155 -6.16 -22.18 -22.36
N GLU A 156 -7.13 -21.37 -21.92
CA GLU A 156 -7.05 -19.92 -22.10
C GLU A 156 -5.88 -19.37 -21.26
N ILE A 157 -4.76 -19.08 -21.93
CA ILE A 157 -3.63 -18.40 -21.31
C ILE A 157 -3.92 -16.90 -21.35
N GLY A 158 -4.55 -16.37 -20.30
CA GLY A 158 -4.61 -14.92 -20.09
C GLY A 158 -3.21 -14.29 -20.05
N VAL A 159 -3.08 -13.01 -20.40
CA VAL A 159 -1.80 -12.31 -20.32
C VAL A 159 -1.59 -11.80 -18.89
N ASP A 160 -0.67 -12.43 -18.16
CA ASP A 160 -0.20 -11.99 -16.84
C ASP A 160 1.33 -11.93 -16.82
N ILE A 161 1.88 -11.21 -15.83
CA ILE A 161 3.33 -10.94 -15.72
C ILE A 161 4.15 -12.23 -15.72
N ILE A 162 3.70 -13.24 -14.99
CA ILE A 162 4.42 -14.52 -14.86
C ILE A 162 4.36 -15.32 -16.16
N SER A 163 3.24 -15.30 -16.87
CA SER A 163 3.10 -15.97 -18.17
C SER A 163 4.02 -15.37 -19.21
N VAL A 164 4.14 -14.03 -19.23
CA VAL A 164 5.11 -13.32 -20.08
C VAL A 164 6.54 -13.70 -19.70
N ALA A 165 6.86 -13.73 -18.39
CA ALA A 165 8.19 -14.15 -17.92
C ALA A 165 8.53 -15.59 -18.32
N MET A 166 7.58 -16.53 -18.21
CA MET A 166 7.73 -17.92 -18.65
C MET A 166 7.97 -18.02 -20.16
N GLN A 167 7.18 -17.31 -20.96
CA GLN A 167 7.30 -17.31 -22.43
C GLN A 167 8.63 -16.72 -22.91
N SER A 168 9.24 -15.81 -22.15
CA SER A 168 10.54 -15.24 -22.50
C SER A 168 11.68 -16.26 -22.48
N GLY A 169 11.54 -17.37 -21.75
CA GLY A 169 12.59 -18.38 -21.57
C GLY A 169 13.79 -17.94 -20.73
N ASN A 170 13.79 -16.71 -20.19
CA ASN A 170 14.92 -16.12 -19.48
C ASN A 170 14.96 -16.42 -17.97
N PHE A 171 13.94 -17.09 -17.43
CA PHE A 171 13.78 -17.32 -16.01
C PHE A 171 13.64 -18.80 -15.71
N ASP A 172 14.49 -19.32 -14.81
CA ASP A 172 14.26 -20.64 -14.24
C ASP A 172 13.12 -20.63 -13.20
N ASN A 173 12.76 -21.80 -12.68
CA ASN A 173 11.65 -21.95 -11.74
C ASN A 173 11.83 -21.15 -10.47
N GLU A 174 13.05 -21.11 -9.92
CA GLU A 174 13.30 -20.39 -8.67
C GLU A 174 13.35 -18.87 -8.91
N ASN A 175 13.84 -18.44 -10.08
CA ASN A 175 13.76 -17.04 -10.50
C ASN A 175 12.30 -16.60 -10.65
N LEU A 176 11.43 -17.42 -11.26
CA LEU A 176 10.00 -17.12 -11.38
C LEU A 176 9.33 -16.99 -10.00
N VAL A 177 9.69 -17.87 -9.05
CA VAL A 177 9.22 -17.79 -7.66
C VAL A 177 9.70 -16.49 -7.00
N ASP A 178 10.97 -16.14 -7.14
CA ASP A 178 11.53 -14.91 -6.57
C ASP A 178 10.88 -13.65 -7.17
N GLN A 179 10.61 -13.64 -8.48
CA GLN A 179 9.89 -12.54 -9.14
C GLN A 179 8.45 -12.46 -8.65
N LEU A 180 7.73 -13.58 -8.56
CA LEU A 180 6.36 -13.60 -8.06
C LEU A 180 6.27 -13.09 -6.62
N MET A 181 7.19 -13.53 -5.74
CA MET A 181 7.27 -13.01 -4.37
C MET A 181 7.51 -11.49 -4.37
N THR A 182 8.35 -10.99 -5.27
CA THR A 182 8.63 -9.56 -5.41
C THR A 182 7.39 -8.78 -5.86
N PHE A 183 6.69 -9.23 -6.90
CA PHE A 183 5.49 -8.56 -7.40
C PHE A 183 4.37 -8.54 -6.37
N LEU A 184 4.08 -9.68 -5.74
CA LEU A 184 3.01 -9.77 -4.72
C LEU A 184 3.33 -8.88 -3.51
N GLY A 185 4.58 -8.84 -3.04
CA GLY A 185 4.98 -7.98 -1.94
C GLY A 185 4.96 -6.50 -2.29
N ALA A 186 5.55 -6.12 -3.42
CA ALA A 186 5.68 -4.72 -3.83
C ALA A 186 4.33 -4.09 -4.22
N GLY A 187 3.48 -4.82 -4.95
CA GLY A 187 2.22 -4.29 -5.50
C GLY A 187 1.08 -4.19 -4.47
N HIS A 188 1.15 -4.95 -3.38
CA HIS A 188 0.10 -5.03 -2.37
C HIS A 188 0.22 -3.93 -1.30
N GLU A 189 1.28 -3.97 -0.48
CA GLU A 189 1.37 -3.13 0.72
C GLU A 189 1.63 -1.66 0.40
N THR A 190 2.47 -1.36 -0.60
CA THR A 190 2.82 0.02 -0.94
C THR A 190 1.62 0.79 -1.51
N THR A 191 0.84 0.14 -2.37
CA THR A 191 -0.40 0.69 -2.96
C THR A 191 -1.48 0.87 -1.90
N ALA A 192 -1.60 -0.08 -0.97
CA ALA A 192 -2.53 0.02 0.14
C ALA A 192 -2.22 1.22 1.05
N ALA A 193 -0.95 1.42 1.39
CA ALA A 193 -0.50 2.58 2.19
C ALA A 193 -0.75 3.91 1.47
N ALA A 194 -0.43 4.01 0.17
CA ALA A 194 -0.69 5.21 -0.63
C ALA A 194 -2.20 5.55 -0.64
N ARG A 195 -3.06 4.53 -0.82
CA ARG A 195 -4.51 4.72 -0.79
C ARG A 195 -5.03 5.15 0.58
N GLN A 196 -4.48 4.58 1.65
CA GLN A 196 -4.81 4.99 3.02
C GLN A 196 -4.51 6.48 3.23
N TRP A 197 -3.32 6.94 2.83
CA TRP A 197 -2.92 8.35 2.94
C TRP A 197 -3.74 9.27 2.03
N ALA A 198 -4.11 8.82 0.84
CA ALA A 198 -4.98 9.57 -0.06
C ALA A 198 -6.35 9.80 0.58
N ILE A 199 -6.97 8.74 1.12
CA ILE A 199 -8.27 8.84 1.78
C ILE A 199 -8.18 9.74 3.01
N TYR A 200 -7.15 9.56 3.85
CA TYR A 200 -6.91 10.43 5.00
C TYR A 200 -6.80 11.91 4.60
N SER A 201 -6.00 12.21 3.57
CA SER A 201 -5.81 13.58 3.08
C SER A 201 -7.11 14.16 2.55
N LEU A 202 -7.89 13.38 1.79
CA LEU A 202 -9.19 13.82 1.29
C LEU A 202 -10.20 14.10 2.41
N CYS A 203 -10.15 13.36 3.54
CA CYS A 203 -10.97 13.69 4.70
C CYS A 203 -10.61 15.03 5.34
N LYS A 204 -9.32 15.38 5.37
CA LYS A 204 -8.83 16.65 5.94
C LYS A 204 -9.05 17.83 5.00
N HIS A 205 -9.28 17.57 3.70
CA HIS A 205 -9.46 18.56 2.64
C HIS A 205 -10.76 18.34 1.83
N PRO A 206 -11.95 18.62 2.41
CA PRO A 206 -13.23 18.39 1.75
C PRO A 206 -13.42 19.14 0.42
N GLU A 207 -12.77 20.29 0.26
CA GLU A 207 -12.72 21.08 -0.97
C GLU A 207 -11.99 20.33 -2.10
N VAL A 208 -10.87 19.68 -1.77
CA VAL A 208 -10.12 18.84 -2.70
C VAL A 208 -10.94 17.59 -3.05
N GLN A 209 -11.57 16.97 -2.05
CA GLN A 209 -12.46 15.83 -2.25
C GLN A 209 -13.62 16.15 -3.17
N THR A 210 -14.25 17.32 -3.01
CA THR A 210 -15.38 17.75 -3.83
C THR A 210 -14.95 17.96 -5.28
N ARG A 211 -13.88 18.72 -5.51
CA ARG A 211 -13.34 18.95 -6.86
C ARG A 211 -12.90 17.66 -7.56
N LEU A 212 -12.24 16.74 -6.83
CA LEU A 212 -11.85 15.45 -7.38
C LEU A 212 -13.06 14.61 -7.78
N ARG A 213 -14.10 14.60 -6.94
CA ARG A 213 -15.34 13.88 -7.22
C ARG A 213 -16.06 14.44 -8.44
N GLU A 214 -16.03 15.76 -8.64
CA GLU A 214 -16.58 16.42 -9.83
C GLU A 214 -15.83 15.99 -11.11
N GLU A 215 -14.49 16.01 -11.11
CA GLU A 215 -13.70 15.54 -12.24
C GLU A 215 -14.02 14.07 -12.56
N VAL A 216 -13.94 13.17 -11.58
CA VAL A 216 -14.18 11.74 -11.79
C VAL A 216 -15.57 11.47 -12.37
N ARG A 217 -16.61 12.17 -11.88
CA ARG A 217 -17.99 12.00 -12.37
C ARG A 217 -18.24 12.61 -13.74
N ALA A 218 -17.47 13.64 -14.12
CA ALA A 218 -17.60 14.26 -15.43
C ALA A 218 -16.99 13.38 -16.54
N TYR A 219 -15.95 12.61 -16.23
CA TYR A 219 -15.17 11.87 -17.24
C TYR A 219 -15.30 10.35 -17.19
N LEU A 220 -15.70 9.76 -16.06
CA LEU A 220 -15.87 8.31 -15.93
C LEU A 220 -17.36 7.92 -15.84
N PRO A 221 -17.74 6.74 -16.39
CA PRO A 221 -19.10 6.25 -16.29
C PRO A 221 -19.48 6.00 -14.81
N PRO A 222 -20.78 6.12 -14.46
CA PRO A 222 -21.26 5.76 -13.14
C PRO A 222 -20.91 4.29 -12.81
N ILE A 223 -20.35 4.06 -11.62
CA ILE A 223 -20.06 2.70 -11.16
C ILE A 223 -21.40 2.01 -10.82
N ASN A 224 -21.76 0.99 -11.57
CA ASN A 224 -22.86 0.08 -11.25
C ASN A 224 -22.26 -1.24 -10.74
N VAL A 225 -22.47 -1.55 -9.46
CA VAL A 225 -21.92 -2.77 -8.83
C VAL A 225 -22.46 -4.05 -9.48
N GLY A 226 -23.68 -4.03 -10.02
CA GLY A 226 -24.29 -5.19 -10.69
C GLY A 226 -23.91 -5.34 -12.16
N ASN A 227 -23.40 -4.29 -12.79
CA ASN A 227 -22.86 -4.31 -14.15
C ASN A 227 -21.73 -3.28 -14.26
N PRO A 228 -20.54 -3.60 -13.72
CA PRO A 228 -19.43 -2.67 -13.76
C PRO A 228 -19.01 -2.51 -15.22
N GLY A 229 -19.31 -1.35 -15.79
CA GLY A 229 -18.81 -0.99 -17.12
C GLY A 229 -17.28 -1.04 -17.15
N THR A 230 -16.71 -1.23 -18.33
CA THR A 230 -15.27 -1.16 -18.50
C THR A 230 -14.81 0.29 -18.40
N ILE A 231 -13.77 0.52 -17.58
CA ILE A 231 -13.09 1.81 -17.51
C ILE A 231 -11.78 1.66 -18.26
N ASP A 232 -11.59 2.47 -19.29
CA ASP A 232 -10.34 2.50 -20.04
C ASP A 232 -9.21 3.09 -19.17
N ALA A 233 -8.05 2.45 -19.24
CA ALA A 233 -6.86 2.89 -18.50
C ALA A 233 -6.39 4.28 -18.96
N ALA A 234 -6.50 4.59 -20.26
CA ALA A 234 -6.13 5.91 -20.76
C ALA A 234 -7.12 6.99 -20.28
N ALA A 235 -8.41 6.66 -20.17
CA ALA A 235 -9.39 7.56 -19.57
C ALA A 235 -9.03 7.93 -18.11
N VAL A 236 -8.60 6.96 -17.30
CA VAL A 236 -8.10 7.24 -15.93
C VAL A 236 -6.82 8.06 -15.94
N GLY A 237 -5.88 7.72 -16.84
CA GLY A 237 -4.61 8.43 -16.99
C GLY A 237 -4.75 9.90 -17.38
N ASN A 238 -5.85 10.26 -18.04
CA ASN A 238 -6.14 11.63 -18.47
C ASN A 238 -6.82 12.50 -17.39
N LEU A 239 -7.14 11.95 -16.22
CA LEU A 239 -7.71 12.71 -15.09
C LEU A 239 -6.60 13.54 -14.42
N GLN A 240 -6.42 14.77 -14.88
CA GLN A 240 -5.32 15.64 -14.48
C GLN A 240 -5.34 15.96 -12.99
N TYR A 241 -6.51 16.23 -12.41
CA TYR A 241 -6.63 16.55 -11.00
C TYR A 241 -6.47 15.30 -10.12
N LEU A 242 -6.98 14.14 -10.53
CA LEU A 242 -6.65 12.87 -9.88
C LEU A 242 -5.14 12.63 -9.84
N ASN A 243 -4.43 12.81 -10.95
CA ASN A 243 -2.98 12.69 -10.99
C ASN A 243 -2.28 13.67 -10.05
N ALA A 244 -2.73 14.94 -10.02
CA ALA A 244 -2.21 15.94 -9.10
C ALA A 244 -2.41 15.53 -7.63
N VAL A 245 -3.59 15.02 -7.27
CA VAL A 245 -3.88 14.51 -5.92
C VAL A 245 -2.99 13.33 -5.56
N CYS A 246 -2.85 12.34 -6.45
CA CYS A 246 -1.99 11.18 -6.23
C CYS A 246 -0.52 11.60 -6.03
N ASN A 247 -0.02 12.51 -6.86
CA ASN A 247 1.34 13.04 -6.74
C ASN A 247 1.55 13.80 -5.42
N GLU A 248 0.59 14.62 -5.00
CA GLU A 248 0.69 15.38 -3.76
C GLU A 248 0.64 14.46 -2.52
N VAL A 249 -0.19 13.43 -2.55
CA VAL A 249 -0.25 12.41 -1.49
C VAL A 249 1.08 11.68 -1.38
N ILE A 250 1.67 11.23 -2.49
CA ILE A 250 2.95 10.49 -2.47
C ILE A 250 4.12 11.42 -2.15
N ARG A 251 4.06 12.70 -2.55
CA ARG A 251 5.04 13.71 -2.16
C ARG A 251 5.10 13.86 -0.64
N PHE A 252 3.94 14.06 0.00
CA PHE A 252 3.83 14.39 1.43
C PHE A 252 3.82 13.14 2.33
N ARG A 253 3.26 12.02 1.89
CA ARG A 253 3.17 10.75 2.63
C ARG A 253 3.58 9.57 1.73
N PRO A 254 4.88 9.48 1.37
CA PRO A 254 5.36 8.38 0.54
C PRO A 254 5.24 7.04 1.26
N SER A 255 4.76 6.00 0.57
CA SER A 255 4.73 4.63 1.10
C SER A 255 6.13 4.09 1.43
N ILE A 256 7.15 4.57 0.71
CA ILE A 256 8.57 4.24 0.93
C ILE A 256 9.34 5.56 1.06
N PRO A 257 9.70 5.99 2.28
CA PRO A 257 10.27 7.31 2.51
C PRO A 257 11.76 7.42 2.14
N ASN A 258 12.47 6.30 2.12
CA ASN A 258 13.92 6.25 1.94
C ASN A 258 14.33 5.14 0.98
N THR A 259 15.43 5.36 0.26
CA THR A 259 16.12 4.32 -0.53
C THR A 259 17.59 4.29 -0.16
N VAL A 260 18.22 3.11 -0.22
CA VAL A 260 19.61 2.91 0.18
C VAL A 260 20.46 2.57 -1.04
N ARG A 261 21.68 3.10 -1.07
CA ARG A 261 22.75 2.73 -2.02
C ARG A 261 23.99 2.31 -1.25
N VAL A 262 24.84 1.51 -1.88
CA VAL A 262 26.15 1.14 -1.34
C VAL A 262 27.22 1.50 -2.37
N THR A 263 28.26 2.20 -1.97
CA THR A 263 29.35 2.57 -2.88
C THR A 263 30.14 1.34 -3.32
N LEU A 264 30.28 1.13 -4.63
CA LEU A 264 31.01 -0.03 -5.18
C LEU A 264 32.54 0.18 -5.20
N LYS A 265 32.97 1.44 -5.09
CA LYS A 265 34.36 1.89 -5.04
C LYS A 265 34.44 3.22 -4.28
N ASP A 266 35.65 3.61 -3.90
CA ASP A 266 35.91 4.95 -3.38
C ASP A 266 35.42 5.98 -4.41
N THR A 267 34.66 6.96 -3.94
CA THR A 267 34.00 7.97 -4.78
C THR A 267 33.94 9.30 -4.06
N THR A 268 33.32 10.31 -4.69
CA THR A 268 33.06 11.60 -4.07
C THR A 268 31.60 11.99 -4.25
N LEU A 269 31.01 12.66 -3.26
CA LEU A 269 29.69 13.28 -3.36
C LEU A 269 29.80 14.73 -2.89
N MET A 270 29.40 15.68 -3.73
CA MET A 270 29.51 17.13 -3.44
C MET A 270 30.93 17.52 -2.98
N GLY A 271 31.95 16.98 -3.66
CA GLY A 271 33.37 17.21 -3.34
C GLY A 271 33.90 16.48 -2.11
N LYS A 272 33.06 15.74 -1.36
CA LYS A 272 33.48 14.97 -0.17
C LYS A 272 33.80 13.53 -0.53
N PRO A 273 34.97 12.99 -0.13
CA PRO A 273 35.31 11.59 -0.37
C PRO A 273 34.38 10.65 0.41
N ILE A 274 33.95 9.58 -0.24
CA ILE A 274 33.14 8.49 0.32
C ILE A 274 33.86 7.17 0.02
N PRO A 275 34.30 6.43 1.03
CA PRO A 275 34.94 5.12 0.84
C PRO A 275 34.01 4.10 0.18
N LYS A 276 34.59 3.09 -0.46
CA LYS A 276 33.91 1.86 -0.90
C LYS A 276 33.16 1.21 0.27
N ASN A 277 32.05 0.54 -0.04
CA ASN A 277 31.16 -0.16 0.91
C ASN A 277 30.45 0.77 1.92
N THR A 278 30.37 2.07 1.65
CA THR A 278 29.60 3.02 2.46
C THR A 278 28.13 2.96 2.08
N GLN A 279 27.25 2.82 3.07
CA GLN A 279 25.79 2.94 2.88
C GLN A 279 25.39 4.41 2.78
N ILE A 280 24.67 4.77 1.73
CA ILE A 280 24.12 6.10 1.50
C ILE A 280 22.60 5.98 1.56
N VAL A 281 21.99 6.63 2.55
CA VAL A 281 20.52 6.74 2.66
C VAL A 281 20.08 8.01 1.95
N ILE A 282 19.22 7.85 0.94
CA ILE A 282 18.59 8.95 0.22
C ILE A 282 17.15 9.03 0.73
N SER A 283 16.74 10.21 1.20
CA SER A 283 15.39 10.45 1.73
C SER A 283 14.58 11.36 0.81
N PRO A 284 13.86 10.81 -0.18
CA PRO A 284 12.86 11.56 -0.92
C PRO A 284 11.84 12.24 -0.02
N GLU A 285 11.42 11.60 1.08
CA GLU A 285 10.48 12.21 2.04
C GLU A 285 11.00 13.54 2.57
N LEU A 286 12.25 13.59 3.06
CA LEU A 286 12.83 14.82 3.58
C LEU A 286 12.87 15.91 2.51
N ILE A 287 13.40 15.59 1.33
CA ILE A 287 13.51 16.52 0.19
C ILE A 287 12.13 17.07 -0.19
N ASN A 288 11.11 16.20 -0.17
CA ASN A 288 9.74 16.55 -0.50
C ASN A 288 9.07 17.50 0.51
N HIS A 289 9.61 17.64 1.72
CA HIS A 289 9.12 18.57 2.74
C HIS A 289 9.99 19.83 2.87
N MET A 290 11.12 19.93 2.16
CA MET A 290 12.00 21.09 2.23
C MET A 290 11.34 22.31 1.57
N PRO A 291 11.17 23.44 2.31
CA PRO A 291 10.60 24.65 1.74
C PRO A 291 11.41 25.25 0.60
N GLU A 292 12.71 24.95 0.53
CA GLU A 292 13.59 25.37 -0.57
C GLU A 292 13.11 24.85 -1.93
N PHE A 293 12.57 23.63 -1.99
CA PHE A 293 12.11 23.01 -3.23
C PHE A 293 10.60 23.18 -3.48
N TRP A 294 9.80 23.24 -2.41
CA TRP A 294 8.33 23.20 -2.49
C TRP A 294 7.64 24.47 -2.01
N GLY A 295 8.41 25.48 -1.61
CA GLY A 295 7.89 26.71 -1.01
C GLY A 295 7.43 26.51 0.43
N GLN A 296 7.01 27.60 1.07
CA GLN A 296 6.41 27.53 2.40
C GLN A 296 5.09 26.78 2.29
N MET A 297 4.97 25.64 2.98
CA MET A 297 3.70 24.94 3.06
C MET A 297 2.68 25.89 3.68
N ARG A 298 1.51 26.05 3.05
CA ARG A 298 0.43 26.86 3.58
C ARG A 298 0.05 26.30 4.95
N ALA A 299 0.54 26.95 6.00
CA ALA A 299 0.14 26.68 7.37
C ALA A 299 -1.31 27.12 7.51
N ASN A 300 -2.27 26.24 7.25
CA ASN A 300 -3.66 26.50 7.59
C ASN A 300 -4.39 25.21 7.98
N SER A 301 -4.82 25.21 9.24
CA SER A 301 -5.69 24.27 9.93
C SER A 301 -5.07 23.00 10.51
N THR A 302 -3.83 23.10 11.00
CA THR A 302 -3.49 22.88 12.43
C THR A 302 -1.98 22.84 12.57
N GLN A 303 -1.44 23.66 13.49
CA GLN A 303 -0.27 23.23 14.25
C GLN A 303 -0.57 21.82 14.75
N ILE A 304 0.09 20.81 14.19
CA ILE A 304 0.19 19.49 14.80
C ILE A 304 1.68 19.18 14.87
N ASP A 305 2.21 19.56 16.04
CA ASP A 305 3.15 18.82 16.88
C ASP A 305 4.61 18.67 16.41
N SER A 306 5.43 19.61 16.89
CA SER A 306 6.71 19.33 17.55
C SER A 306 6.61 18.18 18.55
#